data_AF-F7ZAC1-F1
#
_entry.id   AF-F7ZAC1-F1
#
_cell.length_a   1.000
_cell.length_b   1.000
_cell.length_c   1.000
_cell.angle_alpha   90.00
_cell.angle_beta   90.00
_cell.angle_gamma   90.00
#
_symmetry.space_group_name_H-M   'P 1'
#
loop_
_entity.id
_entity.type
_entity.pdbx_description
1 polymer ?
#
loop_
_entity_poly.entity_id
_entity_poly.type
_entity_poly.pdbx_seq_one_letter_code
_entity_poly.pdbx_strand_id
1 'polypeptide(L)'
;MAKLKHYQTEQLKKWFCPEPGYVLDFSNKTFSEFFEDHFETNVYADAFSEHGTSKFNRLKAFIELSPPHIAIELLNLLWQRLNSERDEHIEEAQFKSLNDVWTVDPEYVAALIENAALEDKPFRKLIDELASLPSHNAVPHLQQATLEWTLDTVDLEISRAIANLENDPEAAITAASSMIESLCRSILIARDRPLPKQLDIKNLYKEVREPLGLSPKKEGINSEIENDVRAILGALGNVVQGVGALRTHAGTAHGRERGFRRIDPRIGRLAVNGASTVALFLIETWQKRFPEDKLAKTVEKSV
;
A
#
# COMPACT_ATOMS: atom_id res chain seq x y z
N MET A 1 -14.25 -1.09 1.49
CA MET A 1 -14.03 -1.56 0.10
C MET A 1 -14.46 -0.46 -0.83
N ALA A 2 -13.74 -0.25 -1.94
CA ALA A 2 -13.96 0.86 -2.86
C ALA A 2 -15.19 0.60 -3.74
N LYS A 3 -16.39 0.96 -3.27
CA LYS A 3 -17.58 0.88 -4.12
C LYS A 3 -17.47 1.92 -5.22
N LEU A 4 -17.43 1.48 -6.48
CA LEU A 4 -17.34 2.39 -7.62
C LEU A 4 -18.59 3.26 -7.67
N LYS A 5 -18.38 4.57 -7.83
CA LYS A 5 -19.49 5.49 -8.10
C LYS A 5 -20.06 5.20 -9.49
N HIS A 6 -21.32 5.56 -9.71
CA HIS A 6 -21.98 5.29 -10.98
C HIS A 6 -21.22 5.88 -12.18
N TYR A 7 -20.77 7.14 -12.10
CA TYR A 7 -20.02 7.77 -13.19
C TYR A 7 -18.68 7.08 -13.48
N GLN A 8 -18.01 6.55 -12.44
CA GLN A 8 -16.75 5.81 -12.60
C GLN A 8 -17.00 4.51 -13.34
N THR A 9 -18.08 3.80 -13.00
CA THR A 9 -18.50 2.59 -13.73
C THR A 9 -18.77 2.88 -15.20
N GLU A 10 -19.45 3.98 -15.52
CA GLU A 10 -19.73 4.36 -16.91
C GLU A 10 -18.46 4.79 -17.67
N GLN A 11 -17.49 5.45 -17.01
CA GLN A 11 -16.18 5.74 -17.60
C GLN A 11 -15.41 4.45 -17.93
N LEU A 12 -15.38 3.50 -17.00
CA LEU A 12 -14.72 2.20 -17.21
C LEU A 12 -15.36 1.43 -18.38
N LYS A 13 -16.69 1.44 -18.50
CA LYS A 13 -17.37 0.87 -19.67
C LYS A 13 -16.96 1.57 -20.95
N LYS A 14 -16.94 2.91 -20.94
CA LYS A 14 -16.58 3.70 -22.13
C LYS A 14 -15.17 3.39 -22.62
N TRP A 15 -14.21 3.19 -21.71
CA TRP A 15 -12.82 2.90 -22.09
C TRP A 15 -12.59 1.44 -22.43
N PHE A 16 -13.16 0.52 -21.65
CA PHE A 16 -12.80 -0.89 -21.74
C PHE A 16 -13.85 -1.77 -22.40
N CYS A 17 -15.08 -1.30 -22.65
CA CYS A 17 -16.14 -2.09 -23.27
C CYS A 17 -16.53 -1.52 -24.63
N PRO A 18 -15.78 -1.84 -25.70
CA PRO A 18 -16.10 -1.36 -27.04
C PRO A 18 -17.47 -1.86 -27.53
N GLU A 19 -17.88 -3.06 -27.07
CA GLU A 19 -19.16 -3.68 -27.40
C GLU A 19 -19.80 -4.32 -26.15
N PRO A 20 -21.15 -4.45 -26.11
CA PRO A 20 -21.83 -5.12 -25.02
C PRO A 20 -21.32 -6.55 -24.79
N GLY A 21 -20.82 -6.82 -23.58
CA GLY A 21 -20.33 -8.15 -23.18
C GLY A 21 -18.84 -8.39 -23.42
N TYR A 22 -18.13 -7.42 -24.00
CA TYR A 22 -16.68 -7.46 -24.21
C TYR A 22 -15.95 -6.56 -23.20
N VAL A 23 -14.72 -6.93 -22.89
CA VAL A 23 -13.74 -6.11 -22.18
C VAL A 23 -12.49 -6.13 -23.06
N LEU A 24 -12.14 -5.00 -23.69
CA LEU A 24 -11.13 -4.90 -24.73
C LEU A 24 -11.31 -6.01 -25.79
N ASP A 25 -10.22 -6.65 -26.19
CA ASP A 25 -10.15 -7.76 -27.11
C ASP A 25 -10.20 -9.14 -26.42
N PHE A 26 -10.52 -9.20 -25.12
CA PHE A 26 -10.46 -10.46 -24.38
C PHE A 26 -11.61 -11.43 -24.74
N SER A 27 -11.24 -12.68 -25.03
CA SER A 27 -12.11 -13.84 -24.89
C SER A 27 -12.33 -14.20 -23.41
N ASN A 28 -13.32 -15.04 -23.09
CA ASN A 28 -13.49 -15.48 -21.70
C ASN A 28 -12.26 -16.23 -21.16
N LYS A 29 -11.60 -17.02 -22.01
CA LYS A 29 -10.38 -17.77 -21.68
C LYS A 29 -9.22 -16.83 -21.39
N THR A 30 -8.88 -15.96 -22.33
CA THR A 30 -7.77 -15.00 -22.20
C THR A 30 -8.01 -13.98 -21.09
N PHE A 31 -9.28 -13.67 -20.77
CA PHE A 31 -9.63 -12.88 -19.60
C PHE A 31 -9.34 -13.63 -18.30
N SER A 32 -9.64 -14.94 -18.21
CA SER A 32 -9.28 -15.75 -17.04
C SER A 32 -7.77 -15.81 -16.84
N GLU A 33 -7.05 -16.14 -17.92
CA GLU A 33 -5.58 -16.25 -17.92
C GLU A 33 -4.93 -14.93 -17.49
N PHE A 34 -5.43 -13.79 -17.98
CA PHE A 34 -4.95 -12.48 -17.56
C PHE A 34 -5.03 -12.25 -16.04
N PHE A 35 -6.15 -12.65 -15.39
CA PHE A 35 -6.30 -12.51 -13.94
C PHE A 35 -5.49 -13.54 -13.15
N GLU A 36 -5.32 -14.74 -13.69
CA GLU A 36 -4.46 -15.76 -13.08
C GLU A 36 -2.99 -15.32 -13.11
N ASP A 37 -2.52 -14.79 -14.24
CA ASP A 37 -1.11 -14.39 -14.42
C ASP A 37 -0.73 -13.16 -13.58
N HIS A 38 -1.62 -12.17 -13.44
CA HIS A 38 -1.31 -10.91 -12.77
C HIS A 38 -1.76 -10.86 -11.30
N PHE A 39 -2.75 -11.66 -10.91
CA PHE A 39 -3.37 -11.58 -9.57
C PHE A 39 -3.55 -12.94 -8.89
N GLU A 40 -3.06 -14.04 -9.48
CA GLU A 40 -3.26 -15.42 -8.98
C GLU A 40 -4.73 -15.72 -8.66
N THR A 41 -5.66 -15.11 -9.42
CA THR A 41 -7.09 -15.09 -9.08
C THR A 41 -7.94 -15.62 -10.21
N ASN A 42 -8.84 -16.57 -9.89
CA ASN A 42 -9.92 -16.96 -10.80
C ASN A 42 -11.06 -15.93 -10.75
N VAL A 43 -11.09 -15.03 -11.73
CA VAL A 43 -12.10 -13.95 -11.85
C VAL A 43 -13.53 -14.46 -12.07
N TYR A 44 -13.71 -15.72 -12.45
CA TYR A 44 -15.04 -16.34 -12.63
C TYR A 44 -15.55 -17.07 -11.38
N ALA A 45 -14.77 -17.11 -10.30
CA ALA A 45 -15.21 -17.68 -9.02
C ALA A 45 -16.52 -17.02 -8.53
N ASP A 46 -17.32 -17.76 -7.75
CA ASP A 46 -18.63 -17.30 -7.27
C ASP A 46 -18.54 -15.99 -6.47
N ALA A 47 -17.41 -15.76 -5.80
CA ALA A 47 -17.11 -14.52 -5.08
C ALA A 47 -17.24 -13.25 -5.96
N PHE A 48 -17.03 -13.36 -7.28
CA PHE A 48 -17.10 -12.24 -8.22
C PHE A 48 -18.41 -12.20 -9.01
N SER A 49 -19.43 -12.95 -8.61
CA SER A 49 -20.68 -13.12 -9.39
C SER A 49 -21.81 -12.17 -8.99
N GLU A 50 -21.61 -11.34 -7.96
CA GLU A 50 -22.65 -10.47 -7.38
C GLU A 50 -23.37 -9.59 -8.43
N HIS A 51 -22.61 -9.03 -9.38
CA HIS A 51 -23.14 -8.17 -10.44
C HIS A 51 -23.58 -8.94 -11.68
N GLY A 52 -23.52 -10.27 -11.68
CA GLY A 52 -23.81 -11.15 -12.80
C GLY A 52 -22.57 -11.76 -13.46
N THR A 53 -22.76 -12.44 -14.60
CA THR A 53 -21.75 -13.34 -15.19
C THR A 53 -20.95 -12.75 -16.36
N SER A 54 -21.25 -11.52 -16.80
CA SER A 54 -20.53 -10.88 -17.90
C SER A 54 -19.09 -10.51 -17.49
N LYS A 55 -18.15 -10.46 -18.46
CA LYS A 55 -16.74 -10.08 -18.20
C LYS A 55 -16.61 -8.75 -17.47
N PHE A 56 -17.39 -7.74 -17.88
CA PHE A 56 -17.39 -6.45 -17.21
C PHE A 56 -17.93 -6.54 -15.78
N ASN A 57 -18.96 -7.35 -15.53
CA ASN A 57 -19.48 -7.53 -14.16
C ASN A 57 -18.47 -8.26 -13.27
N ARG A 58 -17.72 -9.21 -13.82
CA ARG A 58 -16.59 -9.85 -13.13
C ARG A 58 -15.46 -8.86 -12.85
N LEU A 59 -15.08 -8.05 -13.84
CA LEU A 59 -14.10 -6.96 -13.69
C LEU A 59 -14.51 -5.99 -12.57
N LYS A 60 -15.76 -5.54 -12.61
CA LYS A 60 -16.33 -4.61 -11.62
C LYS A 60 -16.32 -5.23 -10.22
N ALA A 61 -16.76 -6.48 -10.09
CA ALA A 61 -16.75 -7.18 -8.81
C ALA A 61 -15.32 -7.29 -8.25
N PHE A 62 -14.35 -7.61 -9.09
CA PHE A 62 -12.95 -7.66 -8.67
C PHE A 62 -12.45 -6.29 -8.19
N ILE A 63 -12.74 -5.20 -8.91
CA ILE A 63 -12.36 -3.83 -8.50
C ILE A 63 -12.99 -3.47 -7.14
N GLU A 64 -14.28 -3.75 -6.96
CA GLU A 64 -14.99 -3.39 -5.73
C GLU A 64 -14.55 -4.23 -4.52
N LEU A 65 -14.17 -5.49 -4.73
CA LEU A 65 -13.71 -6.40 -3.67
C LEU A 65 -12.21 -6.28 -3.37
N SER A 66 -11.42 -5.69 -4.28
CA SER A 66 -9.98 -5.57 -4.11
C SER A 66 -9.58 -4.31 -3.32
N PRO A 67 -8.41 -4.33 -2.65
CA PRO A 67 -7.79 -3.11 -2.14
C PRO A 67 -7.55 -2.07 -3.26
N PRO A 68 -7.57 -0.75 -2.96
CA PRO A 68 -7.40 0.28 -3.98
C PRO A 68 -6.14 0.13 -4.84
N HIS A 69 -4.99 -0.26 -4.26
CA HIS A 69 -3.75 -0.44 -5.03
C HIS A 69 -3.84 -1.57 -6.06
N ILE A 70 -4.49 -2.69 -5.75
CA ILE A 70 -4.71 -3.80 -6.68
C ILE A 70 -5.70 -3.38 -7.78
N ALA A 71 -6.76 -2.66 -7.43
CA ALA A 71 -7.68 -2.10 -8.41
C ALA A 71 -6.98 -1.11 -9.37
N ILE A 72 -6.11 -0.24 -8.84
CA ILE A 72 -5.31 0.70 -9.63
C ILE A 72 -4.34 -0.04 -10.54
N GLU A 73 -3.64 -1.05 -10.04
CA GLU A 73 -2.74 -1.90 -10.83
C GLU A 73 -3.48 -2.55 -12.01
N LEU A 74 -4.61 -3.19 -11.75
CA LEU A 74 -5.48 -3.75 -12.79
C LEU A 74 -5.89 -2.70 -13.83
N LEU A 75 -6.35 -1.54 -13.39
CA LEU A 75 -6.77 -0.48 -14.32
C LEU A 75 -5.61 0.02 -15.17
N ASN A 76 -4.41 0.16 -14.61
CA ASN A 76 -3.21 0.55 -15.35
C ASN A 76 -2.82 -0.50 -16.38
N LEU A 77 -2.85 -1.79 -16.05
CA LEU A 77 -2.58 -2.88 -17.00
C LEU A 77 -3.58 -2.87 -18.16
N LEU A 78 -4.86 -2.65 -17.88
CA LEU A 78 -5.88 -2.54 -18.93
C LEU A 78 -5.69 -1.29 -19.78
N TRP A 79 -5.31 -0.16 -19.18
CA TRP A 79 -5.04 1.09 -19.90
C TRP A 79 -3.82 0.97 -20.82
N GLN A 80 -2.75 0.34 -20.34
CA GLN A 80 -1.56 0.05 -21.13
C GLN A 80 -1.90 -0.87 -22.32
N ARG A 81 -2.71 -1.91 -22.09
CA ARG A 81 -3.16 -2.79 -23.17
C ARG A 81 -3.97 -2.01 -24.23
N LEU A 82 -4.93 -1.19 -23.77
CA LEU A 82 -5.78 -0.38 -24.65
C LEU A 82 -4.96 0.57 -25.55
N ASN A 83 -3.90 1.17 -25.00
CA ASN A 83 -3.11 2.18 -25.70
C ASN A 83 -1.79 1.66 -26.28
N SER A 84 -1.56 0.34 -26.26
CA SER A 84 -0.29 -0.28 -26.69
C SER A 84 0.18 0.16 -28.08
N GLU A 85 -0.70 0.16 -29.09
CA GLU A 85 -0.36 0.60 -30.45
C GLU A 85 0.02 2.09 -30.51
N ARG A 86 -0.70 2.94 -29.75
CA ARG A 86 -0.41 4.38 -29.68
C ARG A 86 0.94 4.63 -29.02
N ASP A 87 1.19 3.96 -27.91
CA ASP A 87 2.39 4.14 -27.11
C ASP A 87 3.63 3.62 -27.88
N GLU A 88 3.52 2.49 -28.58
CA GLU A 88 4.56 1.95 -29.47
C GLU A 88 4.88 2.93 -30.62
N HIS A 89 3.86 3.55 -31.24
CA HIS A 89 4.06 4.57 -32.26
C HIS A 89 4.81 5.81 -31.74
N ILE A 90 4.52 6.24 -30.51
CA ILE A 90 5.23 7.35 -29.85
C ILE A 90 6.69 6.99 -29.61
N GLU A 91 6.96 5.81 -29.07
CA GLU A 91 8.33 5.32 -28.83
C GLU A 91 9.14 5.22 -30.12
N GLU A 92 8.54 4.69 -31.19
CA GLU A 92 9.16 4.65 -32.50
C GLU A 92 9.49 6.05 -33.04
N ALA A 93 8.55 6.99 -32.92
CA ALA A 93 8.73 8.36 -33.40
C ALA A 93 9.83 9.09 -32.61
N GLN A 94 9.89 8.90 -31.29
CA GLN A 94 10.97 9.39 -30.43
C GLN A 94 12.33 8.82 -30.85
N PHE A 95 12.41 7.50 -31.05
CA PHE A 95 13.64 6.84 -31.45
C PHE A 95 14.15 7.33 -32.81
N LYS A 96 13.25 7.49 -33.79
CA LYS A 96 13.59 8.02 -35.13
C LYS A 96 14.05 9.47 -35.05
N SER A 97 13.37 10.32 -34.28
CA SER A 97 13.76 11.73 -34.12
C SER A 97 15.14 11.89 -33.46
N LEU A 98 15.49 11.03 -32.50
CA LEU A 98 16.80 11.04 -31.82
C LEU A 98 17.95 10.54 -32.72
N ASN A 99 17.69 9.54 -33.58
CA ASN A 99 18.74 8.87 -34.35
C ASN A 99 18.83 9.31 -35.81
N ASP A 100 17.76 9.86 -36.39
CA ASP A 100 17.71 10.35 -37.77
C ASP A 100 16.80 11.59 -37.89
N VAL A 101 17.35 12.74 -37.47
CA VAL A 101 16.67 14.04 -37.37
C VAL A 101 16.03 14.49 -38.70
N TRP A 102 16.45 13.94 -39.84
CA TRP A 102 15.88 14.28 -41.15
C TRP A 102 14.57 13.55 -41.47
N THR A 103 14.17 12.57 -40.67
CA THR A 103 12.99 11.72 -40.92
C THR A 103 11.79 12.05 -40.04
N VAL A 104 12.01 12.47 -38.79
CA VAL A 104 10.94 12.78 -37.84
C VAL A 104 11.27 14.07 -37.09
N ASP A 105 10.41 15.08 -37.28
CA ASP A 105 10.51 16.38 -36.63
C ASP A 105 10.28 16.26 -35.10
N PRO A 106 11.18 16.77 -34.25
CA PRO A 106 10.97 16.85 -32.81
C PRO A 106 9.65 17.53 -32.40
N GLU A 107 9.16 18.51 -33.15
CA GLU A 107 7.87 19.16 -32.88
C GLU A 107 6.69 18.19 -33.06
N TYR A 108 6.77 17.30 -34.06
CA TYR A 108 5.77 16.25 -34.26
C TYR A 108 5.77 15.27 -33.08
N VAL A 109 6.94 14.84 -32.60
CA VAL A 109 7.05 13.95 -31.44
C VAL A 109 6.49 14.62 -30.18
N ALA A 110 6.81 15.90 -29.96
CA ALA A 110 6.27 16.66 -28.83
C ALA A 110 4.74 16.73 -28.87
N ALA A 111 4.15 16.99 -30.05
CA ALA A 111 2.71 17.02 -30.24
C ALA A 111 2.05 15.65 -29.98
N LEU A 112 2.69 14.54 -30.39
CA LEU A 112 2.19 13.19 -30.08
C LEU A 112 2.14 12.94 -28.56
N ILE A 113 3.20 13.29 -27.84
CA ILE A 113 3.28 13.13 -26.38
C ILE A 113 2.22 14.01 -25.69
N GLU A 114 2.07 15.26 -26.14
CA GLU A 114 1.08 16.18 -25.57
C GLU A 114 -0.35 15.66 -25.78
N ASN A 115 -0.67 15.17 -26.98
CA ASN A 115 -1.97 14.58 -27.27
C ASN A 115 -2.24 13.34 -26.41
N ALA A 116 -1.27 12.42 -26.29
CA ALA A 116 -1.40 11.26 -25.42
C ALA A 116 -1.61 11.65 -23.95
N ALA A 117 -0.90 12.67 -23.46
CA ALA A 117 -1.08 13.18 -22.10
C ALA A 117 -2.49 13.79 -21.88
N LEU A 118 -3.06 14.44 -22.89
CA LEU A 118 -4.42 14.96 -22.84
C LEU A 118 -5.47 13.83 -22.83
N GLU A 119 -5.26 12.79 -23.64
CA GLU A 119 -6.11 11.59 -23.68
C GLU A 119 -6.07 10.80 -22.36
N ASP A 120 -4.90 10.69 -21.74
CA ASP A 120 -4.70 9.99 -20.47
C ASP A 120 -5.28 10.76 -19.27
N LYS A 121 -5.45 12.08 -19.38
CA LYS A 121 -5.82 12.96 -18.26
C LYS A 121 -7.09 12.51 -17.52
N PRO A 122 -8.20 12.14 -18.20
CA PRO A 122 -9.40 11.65 -17.52
C PRO A 122 -9.18 10.32 -16.78
N PHE A 123 -8.34 9.44 -17.33
CA PHE A 123 -7.99 8.16 -16.70
C PHE A 123 -7.12 8.37 -15.46
N ARG A 124 -6.08 9.21 -15.56
CA ARG A 124 -5.22 9.59 -14.41
C ARG A 124 -6.04 10.19 -13.28
N LYS A 125 -7.01 11.05 -13.59
CA LYS A 125 -7.93 11.59 -12.59
C LYS A 125 -8.71 10.49 -11.85
N LEU A 126 -9.17 9.45 -12.55
CA LEU A 126 -9.83 8.30 -11.90
C LEU A 126 -8.86 7.56 -10.98
N ILE A 127 -7.62 7.33 -11.43
CA ILE A 127 -6.59 6.67 -10.61
C ILE A 127 -6.32 7.48 -9.34
N ASP A 128 -6.17 8.81 -9.44
CA ASP A 128 -5.98 9.68 -8.28
C ASP A 128 -7.17 9.63 -7.32
N GLU A 129 -8.40 9.64 -7.85
CA GLU A 129 -9.62 9.47 -7.06
C GLU A 129 -9.62 8.13 -6.30
N LEU A 130 -9.25 7.03 -6.96
CA LEU A 130 -9.17 5.70 -6.34
C LEU A 130 -8.03 5.61 -5.32
N ALA A 131 -6.88 6.23 -5.59
CA ALA A 131 -5.73 6.27 -4.70
C ALA A 131 -6.04 7.05 -3.41
N SER A 132 -6.89 8.07 -3.51
CA SER A 132 -7.37 8.84 -2.37
C SER A 132 -8.46 8.15 -1.53
N LEU A 133 -8.97 7.00 -1.98
CA LEU A 133 -9.96 6.26 -1.19
C LEU A 133 -9.33 5.70 0.08
N PRO A 134 -10.04 5.75 1.23
CA PRO A 134 -9.56 5.11 2.44
C PRO A 134 -9.41 3.61 2.20
N SER A 135 -8.17 3.14 2.13
CA SER A 135 -7.84 1.72 2.02
C SER A 135 -7.96 1.03 3.38
N HIS A 136 -8.91 0.14 3.67
CA HIS A 136 -8.99 -0.46 5.03
C HIS A 136 -7.78 -1.33 5.45
N ASN A 137 -6.70 -1.31 4.67
CA ASN A 137 -5.41 -1.88 5.01
C ASN A 137 -4.61 -0.86 5.82
N ALA A 138 -3.92 -1.34 6.84
CA ALA A 138 -3.12 -0.46 7.69
C ALA A 138 -1.94 0.17 6.93
N VAL A 139 -1.39 -0.51 5.91
CA VAL A 139 -0.22 -0.05 5.16
C VAL A 139 -0.46 1.28 4.44
N PRO A 140 -1.47 1.46 3.56
CA PRO A 140 -1.57 2.73 2.84
C PRO A 140 -2.15 3.86 3.71
N HIS A 141 -2.96 3.56 4.75
CA HIS A 141 -3.31 4.55 5.77
C HIS A 141 -2.08 5.02 6.55
N LEU A 142 -1.17 4.11 6.88
CA LEU A 142 0.06 4.45 7.56
C LEU A 142 0.96 5.33 6.66
N GLN A 143 1.10 5.01 5.37
CA GLN A 143 1.82 5.86 4.42
C GLN A 143 1.19 7.26 4.31
N GLN A 144 -0.14 7.35 4.32
CA GLN A 144 -0.82 8.64 4.34
C GLN A 144 -0.52 9.40 5.65
N ALA A 145 -0.58 8.71 6.80
CA ALA A 145 -0.32 9.31 8.10
C ALA A 145 1.15 9.76 8.27
N THR A 146 2.12 9.09 7.64
CA THR A 146 3.54 9.48 7.67
C THR A 146 3.83 10.71 6.79
N LEU A 147 3.10 10.92 5.69
CA LEU A 147 3.27 12.10 4.82
C LEU A 147 2.98 13.43 5.53
N GLU A 148 2.02 13.42 6.46
CA GLU A 148 1.63 14.60 7.24
C GLU A 148 2.64 14.95 8.36
N TRP A 149 3.65 14.09 8.61
CA TRP A 149 4.52 14.13 9.78
C TRP A 149 6.03 14.05 9.43
N THR A 150 6.90 14.44 10.36
CA THR A 150 8.34 14.10 10.36
C THR A 150 8.55 12.69 10.95
N LEU A 151 7.88 11.69 10.37
CA LEU A 151 8.17 10.27 10.60
C LEU A 151 8.87 9.70 9.36
N ASP A 152 9.85 10.43 8.86
CA ASP A 152 10.68 10.09 7.69
C ASP A 152 11.31 8.70 7.82
N THR A 153 11.77 8.34 9.03
CA THR A 153 12.30 7.01 9.34
C THR A 153 11.23 5.92 9.29
N VAL A 154 9.98 6.19 9.69
CA VAL A 154 8.88 5.22 9.57
C VAL A 154 8.48 5.04 8.10
N ASP A 155 8.42 6.13 7.35
CA ASP A 155 8.13 6.16 5.91
C ASP A 155 9.18 5.41 5.08
N LEU A 156 10.46 5.58 5.44
CA LEU A 156 11.56 4.84 4.85
C LEU A 156 11.42 3.33 5.11
N GLU A 157 11.15 2.94 6.35
CA GLU A 157 11.09 1.52 6.71
C GLU A 157 9.83 0.84 6.15
N ILE A 158 8.68 1.52 6.06
CA ILE A 158 7.50 0.94 5.40
C ILE A 158 7.73 0.77 3.90
N SER A 159 8.37 1.74 3.23
CA SER A 159 8.73 1.65 1.82
C SER A 159 9.71 0.51 1.57
N ARG A 160 10.74 0.37 2.43
CA ARG A 160 11.68 -0.75 2.39
C ARG A 160 10.97 -2.08 2.62
N ALA A 161 10.05 -2.15 3.56
CA ALA A 161 9.31 -3.37 3.85
C ALA A 161 8.52 -3.85 2.62
N ILE A 162 7.74 -2.97 2.00
CA ILE A 162 6.93 -3.28 0.82
C ILE A 162 7.80 -3.73 -0.35
N ALA A 163 8.88 -3.01 -0.64
CA ALA A 163 9.75 -3.30 -1.78
C ALA A 163 10.41 -4.69 -1.72
N ASN A 164 10.53 -5.28 -0.52
CA ASN A 164 11.20 -6.55 -0.32
C ASN A 164 10.25 -7.73 -0.08
N LEU A 165 8.94 -7.53 0.05
CA LEU A 165 7.98 -8.57 0.49
C LEU A 165 8.06 -9.88 -0.30
N GLU A 166 8.17 -9.80 -1.63
CA GLU A 166 8.17 -10.98 -2.50
C GLU A 166 9.57 -11.58 -2.67
N ASN A 167 10.58 -10.74 -2.86
CA ASN A 167 11.93 -11.18 -3.27
C ASN A 167 12.89 -11.38 -2.09
N ASP A 168 12.67 -10.65 -0.99
CA ASP A 168 13.45 -10.73 0.24
C ASP A 168 12.57 -10.53 1.48
N PRO A 169 11.69 -11.51 1.79
CA PRO A 169 10.78 -11.42 2.93
C PRO A 169 11.50 -11.24 4.27
N GLU A 170 12.77 -11.63 4.35
CA GLU A 170 13.59 -11.47 5.54
C GLU A 170 14.06 -10.04 5.74
N ALA A 171 14.44 -9.36 4.64
CA ALA A 171 14.66 -7.92 4.67
C ALA A 171 13.36 -7.16 4.98
N ALA A 172 12.22 -7.62 4.44
CA ALA A 172 10.92 -7.02 4.73
C ALA A 172 10.55 -7.12 6.23
N ILE A 173 10.83 -8.27 6.87
CA ILE A 173 10.64 -8.47 8.31
C ILE A 173 11.56 -7.57 9.14
N THR A 174 12.83 -7.43 8.74
CA THR A 174 13.74 -6.50 9.41
C THR A 174 13.19 -5.08 9.34
N ALA A 175 12.75 -4.64 8.16
CA ALA A 175 12.17 -3.31 7.97
C ALA A 175 10.88 -3.13 8.79
N ALA A 176 10.00 -4.13 8.87
CA ALA A 176 8.80 -4.10 9.70
C ALA A 176 9.12 -3.90 11.20
N SER A 177 10.17 -4.55 11.70
CA SER A 177 10.63 -4.35 13.08
C SER A 177 11.23 -2.96 13.27
N SER A 178 12.08 -2.50 12.34
CA SER A 178 12.69 -1.17 12.38
C SER A 178 11.63 -0.06 12.36
N MET A 179 10.56 -0.24 11.58
CA MET A 179 9.42 0.69 11.52
C MET A 179 8.80 0.92 12.91
N ILE A 180 8.51 -0.16 13.66
CA ILE A 180 7.94 -0.04 15.02
C ILE A 180 8.97 0.55 15.98
N GLU A 181 10.25 0.15 15.90
CA GLU A 181 11.30 0.68 16.76
C GLU A 181 11.49 2.19 16.56
N SER A 182 11.57 2.63 15.30
CA SER A 182 11.68 4.04 14.92
C SER A 182 10.48 4.82 15.46
N LEU A 183 9.25 4.35 15.22
CA LEU A 183 8.05 5.00 15.74
C LEU A 183 8.05 5.09 17.27
N CYS A 184 8.36 4.00 17.98
CA CYS A 184 8.37 4.01 19.43
C CYS A 184 9.40 4.99 19.99
N ARG A 185 10.60 5.03 19.40
CA ARG A 185 11.64 5.99 19.79
C ARG A 185 11.19 7.42 19.54
N SER A 186 10.62 7.70 18.38
CA SER A 186 10.10 9.04 18.04
C SER A 186 9.04 9.50 19.05
N ILE A 187 8.10 8.61 19.43
CA ILE A 187 7.09 8.94 20.44
C ILE A 187 7.73 9.19 21.82
N LEU A 188 8.66 8.34 22.27
CA LEU A 188 9.31 8.52 23.57
C LEU A 188 10.11 9.83 23.64
N ILE A 189 10.89 10.13 22.61
CA ILE A 189 11.68 11.37 22.51
C ILE A 189 10.74 12.58 22.47
N ALA A 190 9.71 12.55 21.63
CA ALA A 190 8.75 13.65 21.55
C ALA A 190 8.03 13.89 22.89
N ARG A 191 7.90 12.88 23.75
CA ARG A 191 7.25 12.98 25.08
C ARG A 191 8.24 13.18 26.22
N ASP A 192 9.49 13.50 25.93
CA ASP A 192 10.57 13.67 26.92
C ASP A 192 10.66 12.48 27.89
N ARG A 193 10.41 11.26 27.39
CA ARG A 193 10.50 10.02 28.17
C ARG A 193 11.87 9.36 27.98
N PRO A 194 12.46 8.80 29.05
CA PRO A 194 13.72 8.10 28.93
C PRO A 194 13.54 6.84 28.08
N LEU A 195 14.53 6.57 27.23
CA LEU A 195 14.59 5.30 26.51
C LEU A 195 14.86 4.15 27.50
N PRO A 196 14.31 2.95 27.24
CA PRO A 196 14.59 1.77 28.06
C PRO A 196 16.06 1.37 27.95
N LYS A 197 16.57 0.67 28.97
CA LYS A 197 17.96 0.15 28.98
C LYS A 197 18.25 -0.81 27.83
N GLN A 198 17.27 -1.65 27.50
CA GLN A 198 17.30 -2.54 26.35
C GLN A 198 16.43 -1.91 25.26
N LEU A 199 17.03 -1.63 24.11
CA LEU A 199 16.39 -0.90 23.01
C LEU A 199 15.68 -1.81 22.01
N ASP A 200 15.32 -3.02 22.42
CA ASP A 200 14.48 -3.90 21.61
C ASP A 200 13.03 -3.42 21.57
N ILE A 201 12.36 -3.80 20.49
CA ILE A 201 10.97 -3.43 20.19
C ILE A 201 9.98 -3.73 21.33
N LYS A 202 10.19 -4.81 22.11
CA LYS A 202 9.28 -5.18 23.20
C LYS A 202 9.36 -4.16 24.33
N ASN A 203 10.58 -3.79 24.72
CA ASN A 203 10.81 -2.80 25.76
C ASN A 203 10.39 -1.40 25.31
N LEU A 204 10.70 -1.02 24.06
CA LEU A 204 10.25 0.26 23.49
C LEU A 204 8.72 0.38 23.48
N TYR A 205 8.01 -0.63 22.97
CA TYR A 205 6.55 -0.62 22.93
C TYR A 205 5.93 -0.54 24.33
N LYS A 206 6.50 -1.26 25.30
CA LYS A 206 6.03 -1.21 26.69
C LYS A 206 6.09 0.21 27.25
N GLU A 207 7.18 0.93 27.04
CA GLU A 207 7.34 2.31 27.52
C GLU A 207 6.41 3.30 26.80
N VAL A 208 6.12 3.09 25.51
CA VAL A 208 5.21 3.96 24.73
C VAL A 208 3.75 3.88 25.18
N ARG A 209 3.31 2.73 25.72
CA ARG A 209 1.90 2.55 26.13
C ARG A 209 1.45 3.52 27.21
N GLU A 210 2.34 3.90 28.12
CA GLU A 210 2.02 4.79 29.24
C GLU A 210 1.68 6.22 28.78
N PRO A 211 2.54 6.95 28.04
CA PRO A 211 2.23 8.30 27.56
C PRO A 211 1.02 8.31 26.62
N LEU A 212 0.77 7.24 25.86
CA LEU A 212 -0.42 7.10 25.03
C LEU A 212 -1.68 6.70 25.81
N GLY A 213 -1.55 6.26 27.07
CA GLY A 213 -2.69 5.82 27.90
C GLY A 213 -3.34 4.57 27.36
N LEU A 214 -2.50 3.67 26.88
CA LEU A 214 -2.80 2.31 26.44
C LEU A 214 -2.39 1.28 27.51
N SER A 215 -2.11 1.75 28.73
CA SER A 215 -1.81 0.92 29.89
C SER A 215 -3.01 0.04 30.24
N PRO A 216 -2.82 -1.28 30.51
CA PRO A 216 -3.91 -2.19 30.85
C PRO A 216 -4.71 -1.75 32.08
N LYS A 217 -4.05 -0.99 32.98
CA LYS A 217 -4.60 -0.50 34.25
C LYS A 217 -5.38 0.81 34.12
N LYS A 218 -5.64 1.30 32.91
CA LYS A 218 -6.39 2.54 32.72
C LYS A 218 -7.84 2.36 33.18
N GLU A 219 -8.26 3.22 34.09
CA GLU A 219 -9.63 3.30 34.59
C GLU A 219 -10.50 4.19 33.67
N GLY A 220 -11.83 4.08 33.79
CA GLY A 220 -12.78 4.91 33.01
C GLY A 220 -13.11 4.39 31.61
N ILE A 221 -12.81 3.12 31.31
CA ILE A 221 -13.35 2.42 30.15
C ILE A 221 -14.74 1.89 30.52
N ASN A 222 -15.69 1.91 29.58
CA ASN A 222 -16.99 1.27 29.79
C ASN A 222 -16.78 -0.21 30.16
N SER A 223 -17.33 -0.62 31.30
CA SER A 223 -17.17 -1.97 31.86
C SER A 223 -17.68 -3.07 30.93
N GLU A 224 -18.60 -2.78 30.02
CA GLU A 224 -19.11 -3.73 29.04
C GLU A 224 -18.06 -4.12 27.98
N ILE A 225 -17.14 -3.22 27.62
CA ILE A 225 -16.13 -3.45 26.56
C ILE A 225 -14.70 -3.52 27.10
N GLU A 226 -14.49 -3.28 28.40
CA GLU A 226 -13.17 -3.14 29.01
C GLU A 226 -12.28 -4.37 28.79
N ASN A 227 -12.85 -5.57 28.95
CA ASN A 227 -12.13 -6.82 28.73
C ASN A 227 -11.78 -7.04 27.26
N ASP A 228 -12.69 -6.68 26.34
CA ASP A 228 -12.47 -6.81 24.90
C ASP A 228 -11.35 -5.88 24.42
N VAL A 229 -11.37 -4.62 24.85
CA VAL A 229 -10.33 -3.64 24.55
C VAL A 229 -8.98 -4.11 25.10
N ARG A 230 -8.95 -4.63 26.33
CA ARG A 230 -7.71 -5.19 26.92
C ARG A 230 -7.19 -6.39 26.13
N ALA A 231 -8.07 -7.27 25.68
CA ALA A 231 -7.69 -8.42 24.87
C ALA A 231 -7.05 -8.00 23.54
N ILE A 232 -7.67 -7.03 22.84
CA ILE A 232 -7.13 -6.49 21.58
C ILE A 232 -5.77 -5.80 21.80
N LEU A 233 -5.64 -4.95 22.83
CA LEU A 233 -4.36 -4.32 23.17
C LEU A 233 -3.27 -5.33 23.57
N GLY A 234 -3.66 -6.42 24.24
CA GLY A 234 -2.79 -7.55 24.54
C GLY A 234 -2.32 -8.26 23.27
N ALA A 235 -3.24 -8.50 22.32
CA ALA A 235 -2.92 -9.09 21.03
C ALA A 235 -1.95 -8.22 20.22
N LEU A 236 -2.12 -6.90 20.19
CA LEU A 236 -1.15 -5.98 19.58
C LEU A 236 0.24 -6.10 20.22
N GLY A 237 0.31 -6.21 21.54
CA GLY A 237 1.57 -6.47 22.24
C GLY A 237 2.22 -7.80 21.87
N ASN A 238 1.44 -8.83 21.53
CA ASN A 238 1.95 -10.11 21.03
C ASN A 238 2.44 -10.00 19.58
N VAL A 239 1.75 -9.23 18.72
CA VAL A 239 2.21 -8.95 17.35
C VAL A 239 3.57 -8.27 17.38
N VAL A 240 3.75 -7.24 18.22
CA VAL A 240 5.03 -6.54 18.39
C VAL A 240 6.15 -7.51 18.79
N GLN A 241 5.90 -8.36 19.78
CA GLN A 241 6.86 -9.37 20.23
C GLN A 241 7.17 -10.40 19.13
N GLY A 242 6.17 -10.84 18.39
CA GLY A 242 6.31 -11.77 17.27
C GLY A 242 7.17 -11.19 16.14
N VAL A 243 6.93 -9.94 15.74
CA VAL A 243 7.73 -9.24 14.73
C VAL A 243 9.20 -9.10 15.18
N GLY A 244 9.44 -8.74 16.45
CA GLY A 244 10.78 -8.69 17.01
C GLY A 244 11.50 -10.04 17.00
N ALA A 245 10.80 -11.11 17.41
CA ALA A 245 11.34 -12.45 17.39
C ALA A 245 11.65 -12.93 15.95
N LEU A 246 10.76 -12.63 14.99
CA LEU A 246 11.00 -12.93 13.57
C LEU A 246 12.24 -12.20 13.05
N ARG A 247 12.46 -10.93 13.40
CA ARG A 247 13.69 -10.23 13.05
C ARG A 247 14.93 -10.95 13.58
N THR A 248 14.92 -11.36 14.85
CA THR A 248 16.07 -12.03 15.47
C THR A 248 16.37 -13.39 14.87
N HIS A 249 15.34 -14.20 14.61
CA HIS A 249 15.54 -15.59 14.19
C HIS A 249 15.63 -15.76 12.67
N ALA A 250 15.00 -14.86 11.92
CA ALA A 250 14.76 -15.07 10.50
C ALA A 250 15.01 -13.81 9.66
N GLY A 251 15.16 -12.63 10.25
CA GLY A 251 15.50 -11.40 9.55
C GLY A 251 16.94 -11.37 9.02
N THR A 252 17.32 -10.21 8.51
CA THR A 252 18.68 -9.90 7.99
C THR A 252 19.59 -9.25 9.04
N ALA A 253 19.10 -9.04 10.26
CA ALA A 253 19.85 -8.40 11.35
C ALA A 253 21.04 -9.25 11.86
N HIS A 254 21.01 -10.56 11.63
CA HIS A 254 22.05 -11.49 12.03
C HIS A 254 22.47 -12.36 10.84
N GLY A 255 23.75 -12.73 10.78
CA GLY A 255 24.28 -13.66 9.78
C GLY A 255 23.67 -15.05 9.93
N ARG A 256 23.75 -15.86 8.87
CA ARG A 256 23.13 -17.18 8.79
C ARG A 256 24.16 -18.28 8.60
N GLU A 257 23.92 -19.43 9.22
CA GLU A 257 24.66 -20.65 9.00
C GLU A 257 24.35 -21.29 7.63
N ARG A 258 25.17 -22.28 7.23
CA ARG A 258 24.99 -23.01 5.99
C ARG A 258 23.65 -23.77 6.00
N GLY A 259 22.87 -23.65 4.92
CA GLY A 259 21.61 -24.38 4.74
C GLY A 259 20.37 -23.63 5.20
N PHE A 260 20.47 -22.32 5.47
CA PHE A 260 19.35 -21.48 5.86
C PHE A 260 18.19 -21.56 4.86
N ARG A 261 16.98 -21.82 5.38
CA ARG A 261 15.76 -21.89 4.58
C ARG A 261 15.08 -20.53 4.55
N ARG A 262 14.81 -20.03 3.34
CA ARG A 262 14.11 -18.76 3.11
C ARG A 262 12.73 -18.75 3.77
N ILE A 263 12.30 -17.58 4.23
CA ILE A 263 10.95 -17.37 4.74
C ILE A 263 9.95 -17.37 3.59
N ASP A 264 8.77 -17.93 3.81
CA ASP A 264 7.65 -17.83 2.89
C ASP A 264 7.14 -16.37 2.83
N PRO A 265 7.04 -15.74 1.65
CA PRO A 265 6.55 -14.36 1.50
C PRO A 265 5.23 -14.08 2.23
N ARG A 266 4.34 -15.07 2.39
CA ARG A 266 3.10 -14.93 3.17
C ARG A 266 3.35 -14.55 4.62
N ILE A 267 4.43 -15.06 5.23
CA ILE A 267 4.83 -14.71 6.59
C ILE A 267 5.43 -13.30 6.64
N GLY A 268 6.19 -12.90 5.61
CA GLY A 268 6.64 -11.53 5.43
C GLY A 268 5.46 -10.55 5.37
N ARG A 269 4.46 -10.85 4.54
CA ARG A 269 3.22 -10.06 4.43
C ARG A 269 2.47 -9.97 5.76
N LEU A 270 2.37 -11.06 6.51
CA LEU A 270 1.75 -11.06 7.84
C LEU A 270 2.50 -10.14 8.81
N ALA A 271 3.82 -10.23 8.86
CA ALA A 271 4.65 -9.42 9.75
C ALA A 271 4.57 -7.93 9.40
N VAL A 272 4.67 -7.57 8.10
CA VAL A 272 4.57 -6.18 7.63
C VAL A 272 3.19 -5.60 7.94
N ASN A 273 2.11 -6.30 7.59
CA ASN A 273 0.76 -5.79 7.87
C ASN A 273 0.49 -5.67 9.37
N GLY A 274 0.87 -6.67 10.17
CA GLY A 274 0.73 -6.61 11.62
C GLY A 274 1.51 -5.44 12.23
N ALA A 275 2.72 -5.19 11.75
CA ALA A 275 3.52 -4.05 12.18
C ALA A 275 2.89 -2.72 11.76
N SER A 276 2.37 -2.62 10.55
CA SER A 276 1.68 -1.41 10.07
C SER A 276 0.39 -1.15 10.85
N THR A 277 -0.37 -2.17 11.23
CA THR A 277 -1.55 -2.02 12.11
C THR A 277 -1.16 -1.45 13.47
N VAL A 278 -0.09 -1.97 14.09
CA VAL A 278 0.42 -1.42 15.35
C VAL A 278 0.84 0.03 15.17
N ALA A 279 1.63 0.33 14.13
CA ALA A 279 2.16 1.66 13.90
C ALA A 279 1.06 2.69 13.64
N LEU A 280 0.09 2.37 12.77
CA LEU A 280 -1.06 3.23 12.49
C LEU A 280 -1.85 3.52 13.76
N PHE A 281 -2.18 2.49 14.55
CA PHE A 281 -2.93 2.66 15.79
C PHE A 281 -2.19 3.55 16.81
N LEU A 282 -0.87 3.40 16.94
CA LEU A 282 -0.06 4.25 17.82
C LEU A 282 -0.05 5.71 17.36
N ILE A 283 0.07 5.95 16.04
CA ILE A 283 0.03 7.28 15.44
C ILE A 283 -1.34 7.92 15.67
N GLU A 284 -2.44 7.25 15.33
CA GLU A 284 -3.80 7.77 15.53
C GLU A 284 -4.09 8.07 17.01
N THR A 285 -3.65 7.18 17.91
CA THR A 285 -3.79 7.38 19.36
C THR A 285 -3.03 8.62 19.82
N TRP A 286 -1.81 8.80 19.32
CA TRP A 286 -1.02 10.00 19.60
C TRP A 286 -1.69 11.25 19.05
N GLN A 287 -2.18 11.25 17.80
CA GLN A 287 -2.84 12.39 17.16
C GLN A 287 -4.04 12.87 17.97
N LYS A 288 -4.84 11.91 18.41
CA LYS A 288 -6.03 12.19 19.19
C LYS A 288 -5.69 12.77 20.56
N ARG A 289 -4.57 12.36 21.15
CA ARG A 289 -4.19 12.74 22.50
C ARG A 289 -3.37 14.02 22.56
N PHE A 290 -2.57 14.29 21.54
CA PHE A 290 -1.65 15.42 21.44
C PHE A 290 -1.84 16.16 20.10
N PRO A 291 -3.03 16.70 19.82
CA PRO A 291 -3.33 17.35 18.54
C PRO A 291 -2.48 18.59 18.25
N GLU A 292 -1.98 19.25 19.30
CA GLU A 292 -1.05 20.39 19.25
C GLU A 292 0.35 20.02 18.76
N ASP A 293 0.68 18.74 18.83
CA ASP A 293 2.04 18.26 18.76
C ASP A 293 2.38 17.62 17.43
N LYS A 294 1.52 17.78 16.41
CA LYS A 294 1.81 17.35 15.04
C LYS A 294 3.23 17.78 14.74
N LEU A 295 4.13 16.79 14.64
CA LEU A 295 5.51 16.98 14.22
C LEU A 295 5.45 17.30 12.72
N ALA A 296 4.84 18.43 12.37
CA ALA A 296 4.62 18.86 11.01
C ALA A 296 6.00 19.06 10.41
N LYS A 297 6.19 18.59 9.17
CA LYS A 297 7.38 18.97 8.40
C LYS A 297 7.45 20.48 8.40
N THR A 298 8.42 21.04 9.13
CA THR A 298 8.77 22.44 9.00
C THR A 298 9.21 22.58 7.54
N VAL A 299 8.38 23.21 6.71
CA VAL A 299 8.83 23.67 5.41
C VAL A 299 9.84 24.76 5.73
N GLU A 300 11.12 24.40 5.77
CA GLU A 300 12.17 25.40 5.76
C GLU A 300 11.93 26.25 4.52
N LYS A 301 11.49 27.49 4.74
CA LYS A 301 11.57 28.52 3.72
C LYS A 301 13.06 28.70 3.46
N SER A 302 13.54 28.08 2.39
CA SER A 302 14.82 28.40 1.79
C SER A 302 14.91 29.93 1.63
N VAL A 303 15.84 30.53 2.39
CA VAL A 303 16.23 31.93 2.29
C VAL A 303 16.98 32.16 0.99
#